data_AF-A0AAE3KUE5-F1
#
_entry.id   AF-A0AAE3KUE5-F1
#
_cell.length_a   1.000
_cell.length_b   1.000
_cell.length_c   1.000
_cell.angle_alpha   90.00
_cell.angle_beta   90.00
_cell.angle_gamma   90.00
#
_symmetry.space_group_name_H-M   'P 1'
#
loop_
_entity.id
_entity.type
_entity.pdbx_description
1 polymer ?
#
loop_
_entity_poly.entity_id
_entity_poly.type
_entity_poly.pdbx_seq_one_letter_code
_entity_poly.pdbx_strand_id
1 'polypeptide(L)'
;MNLAYSRQNFQDWFTQQWVILWGRKIDFEEYKWLTGPFGEINGIGEDFIYQLASKENLKVVRNTTSKGLLESIADLKFTETEIERLSQNVIHFYEKTADYNLDLQVKWNPLFKIFGYLVNRLFSRRINQLNIPTENIQESEKLLSEIIELISENNELKYTIWLRKFKSTGKVIYSGIYTTCTIPSKTTCIKAIFPLPKGNATVILKPSIGSRHELILDSSGKKFGDAGFYFLLKDSKGIFWSQYVKPFTDQLVVGDENENLKAKQTLKLWNVKVAEFEYVITKSTNDTHNNV
;
A
#
# COMPACT_ATOMS: atom_id res chain seq x y z
N MET A 1 12.67 -30.92 -0.29
CA MET A 1 12.89 -29.46 -0.28
C MET A 1 11.62 -28.74 -0.67
N ASN A 2 11.30 -27.62 0.00
CA ASN A 2 10.25 -26.69 -0.45
C ASN A 2 10.92 -25.74 -1.44
N LEU A 3 10.34 -25.61 -2.63
CA LEU A 3 10.94 -24.83 -3.71
C LEU A 3 9.89 -23.86 -4.28
N ALA A 4 10.32 -22.65 -4.57
CA ALA A 4 9.63 -21.69 -5.42
C ALA A 4 9.43 -22.27 -6.84
N TYR A 5 8.39 -21.80 -7.54
CA TYR A 5 8.11 -22.21 -8.92
C TYR A 5 9.30 -21.91 -9.85
N SER A 6 9.71 -22.85 -10.70
CA SER A 6 10.92 -22.74 -11.52
C SER A 6 10.77 -21.91 -12.80
N ARG A 7 9.54 -21.71 -13.30
CA ARG A 7 9.25 -20.90 -14.51
C ARG A 7 8.93 -19.44 -14.18
N GLN A 8 9.89 -18.72 -13.63
CA GLN A 8 9.78 -17.27 -13.34
C GLN A 8 11.15 -16.60 -13.46
N ASN A 9 11.21 -15.26 -13.45
CA ASN A 9 12.49 -14.56 -13.51
C ASN A 9 13.38 -14.96 -12.32
N PHE A 10 14.69 -15.04 -12.53
CA PHE A 10 15.63 -15.50 -11.50
C PHE A 10 15.54 -14.69 -10.19
N GLN A 11 15.35 -13.37 -10.30
CA GLN A 11 15.16 -12.47 -9.14
C GLN A 11 13.90 -12.84 -8.34
N ASP A 12 12.81 -13.15 -9.05
CA ASP A 12 11.55 -13.56 -8.44
C ASP A 12 11.71 -14.86 -7.65
N TRP A 13 12.40 -15.82 -8.26
CA TRP A 13 12.70 -17.09 -7.63
C TRP A 13 13.60 -16.90 -6.40
N PHE A 14 14.66 -16.10 -6.49
CA PHE A 14 15.60 -15.88 -5.39
C PHE A 14 14.92 -15.28 -4.16
N THR A 15 14.12 -14.23 -4.33
CA THR A 15 13.39 -13.63 -3.21
C THR A 15 12.37 -14.60 -2.61
N GLN A 16 11.67 -15.40 -3.43
CA GLN A 16 10.76 -16.43 -2.91
C GLN A 16 11.51 -17.49 -2.11
N GLN A 17 12.66 -17.95 -2.59
CA GLN A 17 13.49 -18.91 -1.84
C GLN A 17 13.98 -18.31 -0.52
N TRP A 18 14.38 -17.04 -0.51
CA TRP A 18 14.76 -16.35 0.73
C TRP A 18 13.61 -16.33 1.75
N VAL A 19 12.38 -16.03 1.32
CA VAL A 19 11.20 -16.10 2.19
C VAL A 19 10.88 -17.53 2.65
N ILE A 20 11.07 -18.55 1.80
CA ILE A 20 10.87 -19.96 2.21
C ILE A 20 11.93 -20.41 3.22
N LEU A 21 13.19 -20.01 3.03
CA LEU A 21 14.31 -20.42 3.87
C LEU A 21 14.34 -19.71 5.22
N TRP A 22 14.04 -18.41 5.23
CA TRP A 22 14.17 -17.56 6.42
C TRP A 22 12.83 -17.13 7.03
N GLY A 23 11.73 -17.44 6.35
CA GLY A 23 10.37 -17.18 6.82
C GLY A 23 9.77 -18.34 7.60
N ARG A 24 8.47 -18.19 7.86
CA ARG A 24 7.65 -19.18 8.56
C ARG A 24 6.53 -19.68 7.69
N LYS A 25 6.15 -20.94 7.87
CA LYS A 25 4.89 -21.44 7.36
C LYS A 25 3.74 -20.77 8.11
N ILE A 26 2.71 -20.41 7.38
CA ILE A 26 1.48 -19.86 7.94
C ILE A 26 0.30 -20.67 7.43
N ASP A 27 -0.71 -20.81 8.26
CA ASP A 27 -2.03 -21.25 7.81
C ASP A 27 -2.82 -20.03 7.30
N PHE A 28 -3.52 -20.16 6.18
CA PHE A 28 -4.21 -19.03 5.57
C PHE A 28 -5.40 -18.56 6.41
N GLU A 29 -6.10 -19.48 7.07
CA GLU A 29 -7.29 -19.19 7.86
C GLU A 29 -6.94 -18.63 9.25
N GLU A 30 -5.89 -19.16 9.89
CA GLU A 30 -5.39 -18.64 11.17
C GLU A 30 -4.81 -17.22 11.04
N TYR A 31 -4.16 -16.91 9.91
CA TYR A 31 -3.48 -15.64 9.68
C TYR A 31 -4.29 -14.67 8.79
N LYS A 32 -5.63 -14.73 8.82
CA LYS A 32 -6.53 -13.83 8.04
C LYS A 32 -6.20 -12.35 8.14
N TRP A 33 -5.71 -11.91 9.30
CA TRP A 33 -5.27 -10.53 9.51
C TRP A 33 -4.16 -10.13 8.53
N LEU A 34 -3.29 -11.07 8.15
CA LEU A 34 -2.14 -10.86 7.28
C LEU A 34 -2.39 -11.25 5.82
N THR A 35 -3.25 -12.23 5.56
CA THR A 35 -3.50 -12.72 4.20
C THR A 35 -4.13 -11.65 3.29
N GLY A 36 -3.90 -11.82 2.00
CA GLY A 36 -4.39 -10.95 0.94
C GLY A 36 -4.18 -11.62 -0.42
N PRO A 37 -4.73 -11.06 -1.51
CA PRO A 37 -4.59 -11.64 -2.83
C PRO A 37 -3.12 -11.62 -3.28
N PHE A 38 -2.77 -12.63 -4.07
CA PHE A 38 -1.42 -12.82 -4.60
C PHE A 38 -1.39 -12.46 -6.07
N GLY A 39 -0.29 -11.84 -6.50
CA GLY A 39 -0.07 -11.55 -7.91
C GLY A 39 0.23 -12.81 -8.71
N GLU A 40 -0.12 -12.78 -9.99
CA GLU A 40 0.30 -13.81 -10.95
C GLU A 40 1.59 -13.37 -11.66
N ILE A 41 2.31 -14.33 -12.28
CA ILE A 41 3.66 -14.10 -12.83
C ILE A 41 3.69 -12.99 -13.91
N ASN A 42 2.59 -12.83 -14.65
CA ASN A 42 2.48 -11.86 -15.75
C ASN A 42 1.49 -10.71 -15.45
N GLY A 43 0.92 -10.64 -14.25
CA GLY A 43 -0.04 -9.59 -13.87
C GLY A 43 0.61 -8.56 -12.98
N ILE A 44 1.00 -7.43 -13.53
CA ILE A 44 1.66 -6.35 -12.80
C ILE A 44 0.89 -5.04 -13.01
N GLY A 45 0.79 -4.23 -11.96
CA GLY A 45 0.12 -2.93 -12.02
C GLY A 45 -1.37 -3.08 -12.30
N GLU A 46 -1.84 -2.47 -13.38
CA GLU A 46 -3.27 -2.45 -13.73
C GLU A 46 -3.79 -3.82 -14.21
N ASP A 47 -2.95 -4.63 -14.87
CA ASP A 47 -3.33 -5.97 -15.33
C ASP A 47 -3.70 -6.90 -14.17
N PHE A 48 -3.06 -6.70 -13.00
CA PHE A 48 -3.39 -7.46 -11.80
C PHE A 48 -4.85 -7.26 -11.38
N ILE A 49 -5.39 -6.04 -11.54
CA ILE A 49 -6.75 -5.71 -11.13
C ILE A 49 -7.75 -6.59 -11.90
N TYR A 50 -7.58 -6.66 -13.23
CA TYR A 50 -8.43 -7.46 -14.10
C TYR A 50 -8.24 -8.95 -13.90
N GLN A 51 -7.00 -9.41 -13.64
CA GLN A 51 -6.75 -10.81 -13.32
C GLN A 51 -7.37 -11.23 -12.00
N LEU A 52 -7.26 -10.40 -10.96
CA LEU A 52 -7.89 -10.66 -9.67
C LEU A 52 -9.41 -10.71 -9.82
N ALA A 53 -9.99 -9.72 -10.52
CA ALA A 53 -11.42 -9.67 -10.77
C ALA A 53 -11.91 -10.90 -11.54
N SER A 54 -11.22 -11.32 -12.61
CA SER A 54 -11.59 -12.53 -13.36
C SER A 54 -11.43 -13.80 -12.54
N LYS A 55 -10.42 -13.90 -11.68
CA LYS A 55 -10.14 -15.09 -10.86
C LYS A 55 -11.19 -15.31 -9.76
N GLU A 56 -11.72 -14.22 -9.22
CA GLU A 56 -12.69 -14.24 -8.12
C GLU A 56 -14.12 -13.88 -8.55
N ASN A 57 -14.36 -13.80 -9.86
CA ASN A 57 -15.66 -13.42 -10.45
C ASN A 57 -16.20 -12.09 -9.90
N LEU A 58 -15.35 -11.05 -9.88
CA LEU A 58 -15.68 -9.71 -9.41
C LEU A 58 -15.88 -8.74 -10.58
N LYS A 59 -16.77 -7.78 -10.37
CA LYS A 59 -16.97 -6.63 -11.25
C LYS A 59 -15.97 -5.53 -10.89
N VAL A 60 -15.26 -5.02 -11.89
CA VAL A 60 -14.38 -3.85 -11.76
C VAL A 60 -15.20 -2.57 -11.92
N VAL A 61 -15.20 -1.71 -10.91
CA VAL A 61 -15.80 -0.37 -10.96
C VAL A 61 -14.69 0.68 -10.85
N ARG A 62 -14.60 1.55 -11.86
CA ARG A 62 -13.54 2.54 -12.05
C ARG A 62 -14.09 3.96 -12.04
N ASN A 63 -13.20 4.94 -11.94
CA ASN A 63 -13.57 6.36 -11.88
C ASN A 63 -14.65 6.64 -10.82
N THR A 64 -14.59 5.94 -9.69
CA THR A 64 -15.55 6.13 -8.61
C THR A 64 -15.34 7.51 -8.01
N THR A 65 -16.40 8.30 -7.89
CA THR A 65 -16.38 9.56 -7.15
C THR A 65 -16.80 9.34 -5.71
N SER A 66 -16.28 10.14 -4.78
CA SER A 66 -16.68 10.11 -3.37
C SER A 66 -16.53 8.73 -2.71
N LYS A 67 -15.53 7.97 -3.15
CA LYS A 67 -15.04 6.73 -2.50
C LYS A 67 -13.61 6.96 -1.99
N GLY A 68 -13.22 6.21 -0.97
CA GLY A 68 -11.92 6.37 -0.31
C GLY A 68 -11.26 5.05 0.03
N LEU A 69 -10.10 5.16 0.65
CA LEU A 69 -9.33 4.01 1.15
C LEU A 69 -10.03 3.29 2.31
N LEU A 70 -10.88 4.01 3.04
CA LEU A 70 -11.74 3.49 4.09
C LEU A 70 -13.19 3.76 3.73
N GLU A 71 -14.10 2.85 4.12
CA GLU A 71 -15.53 3.14 4.05
C GLU A 71 -15.92 4.13 5.14
N SER A 72 -15.38 3.94 6.36
CA SER A 72 -15.46 4.92 7.44
C SER A 72 -14.19 4.96 8.27
N ILE A 73 -13.84 6.13 8.79
CA ILE A 73 -12.77 6.28 9.79
C ILE A 73 -13.06 5.47 11.06
N ALA A 74 -14.35 5.22 11.36
CA ALA A 74 -14.78 4.41 12.49
C ALA A 74 -14.25 2.96 12.41
N ASP A 75 -13.92 2.46 11.21
CA ASP A 75 -13.34 1.13 11.02
C ASP A 75 -11.98 0.97 11.72
N LEU A 76 -11.28 2.08 11.98
CA LEU A 76 -10.03 2.08 12.75
C LEU A 76 -10.23 1.86 14.25
N LYS A 77 -11.48 1.87 14.73
CA LYS A 77 -11.88 1.63 16.13
C LYS A 77 -11.21 2.57 17.13
N PHE A 78 -11.03 3.83 16.74
CA PHE A 78 -10.71 4.91 17.67
C PHE A 78 -11.88 5.18 18.62
N THR A 79 -11.60 5.71 19.81
CA THR A 79 -12.65 6.22 20.70
C THR A 79 -13.29 7.48 20.11
N GLU A 80 -14.49 7.85 20.56
CA GLU A 80 -15.14 9.09 20.13
C GLU A 80 -14.25 10.32 20.41
N THR A 81 -13.65 10.38 21.59
CA THR A 81 -12.69 11.41 22.00
C THR A 81 -11.40 11.43 21.18
N GLU A 82 -11.01 10.30 20.59
CA GLU A 82 -9.90 10.24 19.65
C GLU A 82 -10.34 10.83 18.31
N ILE A 83 -11.48 10.41 17.78
CA ILE A 83 -12.03 10.88 16.50
C ILE A 83 -12.25 12.41 16.52
N GLU A 84 -12.74 12.98 17.62
CA GLU A 84 -12.90 14.44 17.79
C GLU A 84 -11.58 15.21 17.69
N ARG A 85 -10.45 14.57 18.02
CA ARG A 85 -9.12 15.16 17.87
C ARG A 85 -8.56 15.01 16.47
N LEU A 86 -9.17 14.21 15.59
CA LEU A 86 -8.70 14.08 14.22
C LEU A 86 -9.30 15.19 13.35
N SER A 87 -8.48 15.76 12.46
CA SER A 87 -8.99 16.73 11.49
C SER A 87 -10.10 16.13 10.63
N GLN A 88 -11.17 16.89 10.43
CA GLN A 88 -12.27 16.54 9.53
C GLN A 88 -11.83 16.44 8.07
N ASN A 89 -10.84 17.24 7.64
CA ASN A 89 -10.28 17.12 6.29
C ASN A 89 -9.50 15.80 6.14
N VAL A 90 -8.77 15.38 7.16
CA VAL A 90 -8.06 14.10 7.16
C VAL A 90 -9.07 12.94 7.10
N ILE A 91 -10.14 12.99 7.90
CA ILE A 91 -11.24 12.01 7.84
C ILE A 91 -11.82 11.95 6.42
N HIS A 92 -12.21 13.10 5.88
CA HIS A 92 -12.78 13.20 4.54
C HIS A 92 -11.82 12.65 3.47
N PHE A 93 -10.52 12.90 3.58
CA PHE A 93 -9.55 12.34 2.65
C PHE A 93 -9.49 10.80 2.66
N TYR A 94 -9.51 10.16 3.83
CA TYR A 94 -9.49 8.70 3.89
C TYR A 94 -10.82 8.06 3.45
N GLU A 95 -11.95 8.72 3.69
CA GLU A 95 -13.28 8.23 3.29
C GLU A 95 -13.65 8.58 1.84
N LYS A 96 -13.03 9.62 1.26
CA LYS A 96 -13.32 10.20 -0.06
C LYS A 96 -12.05 10.49 -0.87
N THR A 97 -11.07 9.60 -0.81
CA THR A 97 -9.75 9.74 -1.46
C THR A 97 -9.83 10.03 -2.96
N ALA A 98 -10.86 9.53 -3.65
CA ALA A 98 -11.08 9.80 -5.08
C ALA A 98 -11.32 11.28 -5.39
N ASP A 99 -11.75 12.07 -4.42
CA ASP A 99 -12.06 13.48 -4.57
C ASP A 99 -10.82 14.37 -4.38
N TYR A 100 -9.61 13.80 -4.40
CA TYR A 100 -8.36 14.51 -4.15
C TYR A 100 -7.31 14.27 -5.25
N ASN A 101 -6.61 15.33 -5.59
CA ASN A 101 -5.38 15.30 -6.39
C ASN A 101 -4.16 15.23 -5.48
N LEU A 102 -3.10 14.57 -5.95
CA LEU A 102 -1.85 14.40 -5.23
C LEU A 102 -0.70 14.93 -6.07
N ASP A 103 0.15 15.74 -5.45
CA ASP A 103 1.43 16.11 -6.01
C ASP A 103 2.53 15.53 -5.11
N LEU A 104 3.50 14.82 -5.71
CA LEU A 104 4.51 14.05 -5.00
C LEU A 104 5.91 14.66 -5.18
N GLN A 105 6.62 14.81 -4.06
CA GLN A 105 8.05 15.07 -4.02
C GLN A 105 8.78 13.92 -3.32
N VAL A 106 9.95 13.52 -3.84
CA VAL A 106 10.75 12.41 -3.27
C VAL A 106 12.18 12.86 -2.99
N LYS A 107 12.62 12.62 -1.76
CA LYS A 107 13.97 12.91 -1.28
C LYS A 107 14.63 11.62 -0.80
N TRP A 108 15.60 11.12 -1.56
CA TRP A 108 16.44 9.98 -1.15
C TRP A 108 17.63 10.41 -0.32
N ASN A 109 18.01 9.56 0.63
CA ASN A 109 19.31 9.66 1.27
C ASN A 109 20.40 9.30 0.23
N PRO A 110 21.38 10.19 -0.05
CA PRO A 110 22.43 9.95 -1.04
C PRO A 110 23.21 8.66 -0.83
N LEU A 111 23.46 8.27 0.43
CA LEU A 111 24.16 7.03 0.77
C LEU A 111 23.38 5.79 0.32
N PHE A 112 22.05 5.88 0.38
CA PHE A 112 21.14 4.81 -0.03
C PHE A 112 20.68 4.95 -1.48
N LYS A 113 21.10 5.98 -2.23
CA LYS A 113 20.82 6.05 -3.68
C LYS A 113 21.55 4.94 -4.44
N ILE A 114 22.78 4.62 -4.03
CA ILE A 114 23.57 3.52 -4.60
C ILE A 114 22.95 2.16 -4.21
N PHE A 115 22.60 1.98 -2.94
CA PHE A 115 21.89 0.78 -2.48
C PHE A 115 20.49 0.65 -3.09
N GLY A 116 19.78 1.76 -3.27
CA GLY A 116 18.48 1.85 -3.95
C GLY A 116 18.60 1.48 -5.42
N TYR A 117 19.67 1.90 -6.10
CA TYR A 117 19.99 1.44 -7.46
C TYR A 117 20.28 -0.07 -7.51
N LEU A 118 21.07 -0.59 -6.56
CA LEU A 118 21.36 -2.04 -6.45
C LEU A 118 20.12 -2.87 -6.10
N VAL A 119 19.30 -2.43 -5.16
CA VAL A 119 18.02 -3.05 -4.77
C VAL A 119 17.03 -2.94 -5.94
N ASN A 120 16.93 -1.80 -6.61
CA ASN A 120 16.10 -1.66 -7.78
C ASN A 120 16.59 -2.55 -8.95
N ARG A 121 17.89 -2.82 -9.06
CA ARG A 121 18.48 -3.73 -10.07
C ARG A 121 18.37 -5.21 -9.70
N LEU A 122 18.42 -5.56 -8.42
CA LEU A 122 18.30 -6.94 -7.90
C LEU A 122 16.85 -7.40 -7.78
N PHE A 123 15.92 -6.45 -7.65
CA PHE A 123 14.48 -6.68 -7.55
C PHE A 123 13.71 -6.00 -8.70
N SER A 124 14.40 -5.64 -9.79
CA SER A 124 13.83 -4.97 -10.97
C SER A 124 12.70 -5.81 -11.56
N ARG A 125 11.49 -5.25 -11.60
CA ARG A 125 10.15 -5.84 -11.83
C ARG A 125 9.29 -6.01 -10.57
N ARG A 126 9.83 -6.44 -9.42
CA ARG A 126 9.09 -6.50 -8.14
C ARG A 126 9.02 -5.15 -7.44
N ILE A 127 10.13 -4.42 -7.38
CA ILE A 127 10.11 -3.07 -6.82
C ILE A 127 9.41 -2.10 -7.75
N ASN A 128 9.22 -2.44 -9.03
CA ASN A 128 8.29 -1.69 -9.89
C ASN A 128 6.83 -1.76 -9.38
N GLN A 129 6.48 -2.67 -8.47
CA GLN A 129 5.18 -2.71 -7.79
C GLN A 129 5.17 -1.92 -6.48
N LEU A 130 6.35 -1.67 -5.90
CA LEU A 130 6.56 -0.68 -4.83
C LEU A 130 6.92 0.70 -5.39
N ASN A 131 7.02 0.82 -6.73
CA ASN A 131 7.61 1.85 -7.61
C ASN A 131 8.03 3.14 -6.90
N ILE A 132 8.94 3.01 -5.94
CA ILE A 132 9.49 4.15 -5.24
C ILE A 132 10.25 4.91 -6.31
N PRO A 133 9.91 6.17 -6.60
CA PRO A 133 10.59 6.93 -7.64
C PRO A 133 12.07 6.89 -7.32
N THR A 134 12.91 6.28 -8.16
CA THR A 134 14.31 6.00 -7.80
C THR A 134 15.25 7.17 -8.00
N GLU A 135 14.69 8.28 -8.49
CA GLU A 135 15.37 9.54 -8.66
C GLU A 135 14.76 10.55 -7.70
N ASN A 136 15.57 11.52 -7.28
CA ASN A 136 15.04 12.64 -6.53
C ASN A 136 14.13 13.42 -7.49
N ILE A 137 12.88 13.56 -7.10
CA ILE A 137 11.93 14.42 -7.81
C ILE A 137 12.10 15.81 -7.18
N GLN A 138 12.92 16.65 -7.82
CA GLN A 138 13.23 18.00 -7.31
C GLN A 138 12.01 18.94 -7.45
N GLU A 139 11.28 18.84 -8.57
CA GLU A 139 10.02 19.53 -8.82
C GLU A 139 8.84 18.61 -8.54
N SER A 140 7.84 19.08 -7.80
CA SER A 140 6.67 18.28 -7.42
C SER A 140 5.98 17.68 -8.65
N GLU A 141 5.81 16.35 -8.68
CA GLU A 141 5.21 15.64 -9.81
C GLU A 141 3.74 15.32 -9.55
N LYS A 142 2.85 15.79 -10.44
CA LYS A 142 1.41 15.53 -10.34
C LYS A 142 1.09 14.07 -10.58
N LEU A 143 0.24 13.50 -9.72
CA LEU A 143 -0.23 12.13 -9.83
C LEU A 143 -1.66 12.09 -10.36
N LEU A 144 -1.94 11.14 -11.24
CA LEU A 144 -3.29 10.63 -11.41
C LEU A 144 -3.59 9.72 -10.22
N SER A 145 -4.69 9.98 -9.52
CA SER A 145 -5.19 9.22 -8.36
C SER A 145 -6.54 8.63 -8.72
N GLU A 146 -6.69 7.31 -8.68
CA GLU A 146 -7.94 6.60 -8.99
C GLU A 146 -8.25 5.58 -7.89
N ILE A 147 -9.47 5.63 -7.36
CA ILE A 147 -10.03 4.55 -6.55
C ILE A 147 -10.79 3.61 -7.48
N ILE A 148 -10.49 2.32 -7.36
CA ILE A 148 -11.11 1.23 -8.11
C ILE A 148 -11.70 0.25 -7.10
N GLU A 149 -12.97 -0.08 -7.25
CA GLU A 149 -13.67 -1.05 -6.42
C GLU A 149 -13.80 -2.39 -7.18
N LEU A 150 -13.49 -3.50 -6.51
CA LEU A 150 -13.85 -4.84 -6.97
C LEU A 150 -15.03 -5.34 -6.16
N ILE A 151 -16.15 -5.59 -6.84
CA ILE A 151 -17.44 -5.87 -6.22
C ILE A 151 -17.89 -7.28 -6.61
N SER A 152 -18.44 -8.04 -5.66
CA SER A 152 -19.01 -9.36 -5.94
C SER A 152 -20.32 -9.29 -6.75
N GLU A 153 -20.78 -10.44 -7.24
CA GLU A 153 -22.09 -10.55 -7.91
C GLU A 153 -23.26 -10.08 -7.03
N ASN A 154 -23.12 -10.17 -5.70
CA ASN A 154 -24.12 -9.73 -4.72
C ASN A 154 -24.02 -8.23 -4.38
N ASN A 155 -23.26 -7.45 -5.15
CA ASN A 155 -22.98 -6.03 -4.91
C ASN A 155 -22.22 -5.73 -3.59
N GLU A 156 -21.48 -6.70 -3.05
CA GLU A 156 -20.62 -6.47 -1.88
C GLU A 156 -19.23 -6.00 -2.31
N LEU A 157 -18.72 -4.93 -1.69
CA LEU A 157 -17.34 -4.50 -1.87
C LEU A 157 -16.38 -5.57 -1.34
N LYS A 158 -15.49 -6.08 -2.20
CA LYS A 158 -14.45 -7.04 -1.82
C LYS A 158 -13.08 -6.40 -1.68
N TYR A 159 -12.72 -5.52 -2.61
CA TYR A 159 -11.43 -4.84 -2.58
C TYR A 159 -11.54 -3.39 -2.99
N THR A 160 -10.84 -2.52 -2.26
CA THR A 160 -10.56 -1.15 -2.65
C THR A 160 -9.13 -1.06 -3.14
N ILE A 161 -8.94 -0.62 -4.37
CA ILE A 161 -7.62 -0.48 -5.00
C ILE A 161 -7.35 1.01 -5.19
N TRP A 162 -6.19 1.48 -4.75
CA TRP A 162 -5.72 2.81 -5.05
C TRP A 162 -4.64 2.76 -6.12
N LEU A 163 -5.04 3.14 -7.33
CA LEU A 163 -4.16 3.21 -8.49
C LEU A 163 -3.62 4.63 -8.61
N ARG A 164 -2.30 4.77 -8.60
CA ARG A 164 -1.60 6.04 -8.78
C ARG A 164 -0.64 5.96 -9.95
N LYS A 165 -0.66 6.96 -10.83
CA LYS A 165 0.22 7.06 -12.00
C LYS A 165 0.86 8.44 -12.05
N PHE A 166 2.09 8.52 -12.56
CA PHE A 166 2.67 9.81 -12.92
C PHE A 166 1.85 10.44 -14.04
N LYS A 167 1.35 11.67 -13.84
CA LYS A 167 0.55 12.35 -14.88
C LYS A 167 1.37 12.64 -16.13
N SER A 168 2.67 12.86 -15.97
CA SER A 168 3.63 13.17 -17.04
C SER A 168 3.87 11.98 -17.99
N THR A 169 4.04 10.78 -17.44
CA THR A 169 4.49 9.59 -18.19
C THR A 169 3.45 8.48 -18.29
N GLY A 170 2.36 8.56 -17.52
CA GLY A 170 1.35 7.51 -17.39
C GLY A 170 1.86 6.25 -16.67
N LYS A 171 3.12 6.21 -16.23
CA LYS A 171 3.70 5.06 -15.53
C LYS A 171 3.03 4.89 -14.16
N VAL A 172 2.59 3.66 -13.87
CA VAL A 172 2.02 3.28 -12.57
C VAL A 172 3.07 3.43 -11.48
N ILE A 173 2.75 4.16 -10.42
CA ILE A 173 3.59 4.32 -9.23
C ILE A 173 3.16 3.31 -8.16
N TYR A 174 1.85 3.25 -7.89
CA TYR A 174 1.30 2.36 -6.89
C TYR A 174 -0.01 1.75 -7.41
N SER A 175 -0.19 0.46 -7.17
CA SER A 175 -1.47 -0.23 -7.28
C SER A 175 -1.58 -1.16 -6.09
N GLY A 176 -2.05 -0.60 -4.97
CA GLY A 176 -2.20 -1.32 -3.71
C GLY A 176 -3.67 -1.59 -3.43
N ILE A 177 -3.97 -2.76 -2.86
CA ILE A 177 -5.26 -3.02 -2.23
C ILE A 177 -5.20 -2.51 -0.80
N TYR A 178 -6.21 -1.70 -0.43
CA TYR A 178 -6.35 -1.11 0.89
C TYR A 178 -7.55 -1.73 1.59
N THR A 179 -7.34 -2.10 2.84
CA THR A 179 -8.37 -2.66 3.72
C THR A 179 -7.96 -2.44 5.17
N THR A 180 -8.83 -2.79 6.12
CA THR A 180 -8.47 -2.84 7.53
C THR A 180 -8.18 -4.28 7.97
N CYS A 181 -7.39 -4.43 9.01
CA CYS A 181 -7.18 -5.73 9.65
C CYS A 181 -6.99 -5.56 11.16
N THR A 182 -7.41 -6.53 11.95
CA THR A 182 -7.08 -6.57 13.38
C THR A 182 -5.92 -7.51 13.62
N ILE A 183 -4.77 -6.96 14.04
CA ILE A 183 -3.57 -7.76 14.34
C ILE A 183 -3.71 -8.52 15.67
N PRO A 184 -2.84 -9.52 15.96
CA PRO A 184 -2.89 -10.30 17.21
C PRO A 184 -2.97 -9.49 18.51
N SER A 185 -2.42 -8.27 18.56
CA SER A 185 -2.54 -7.35 19.71
C SER A 185 -3.92 -6.70 19.85
N LYS A 186 -4.90 -7.10 19.03
CA LYS A 186 -6.28 -6.58 18.96
C LYS A 186 -6.39 -5.12 18.48
N THR A 187 -5.32 -4.56 17.96
CA THR A 187 -5.34 -3.24 17.32
C THR A 187 -5.85 -3.36 15.88
N THR A 188 -6.81 -2.53 15.49
CA THR A 188 -7.18 -2.41 14.06
C THR A 188 -6.18 -1.51 13.35
N CYS A 189 -5.72 -1.95 12.18
CA CYS A 189 -4.69 -1.33 11.39
C CYS A 189 -5.15 -1.17 9.95
N ILE A 190 -4.55 -0.23 9.23
CA ILE A 190 -4.68 -0.16 7.77
C ILE A 190 -3.70 -1.17 7.17
N LYS A 191 -4.18 -1.98 6.23
CA LYS A 191 -3.40 -2.98 5.52
C LYS A 191 -3.34 -2.62 4.04
N ALA A 192 -2.14 -2.39 3.55
CA ALA A 192 -1.87 -2.18 2.13
C ALA A 192 -1.19 -3.42 1.55
N ILE A 193 -1.79 -4.02 0.53
CA ILE A 193 -1.32 -5.25 -0.12
C ILE A 193 -0.86 -4.92 -1.54
N PHE A 194 0.41 -5.19 -1.81
CA PHE A 194 1.05 -5.00 -3.10
C PHE A 194 1.29 -6.39 -3.72
N PRO A 195 0.56 -6.76 -4.77
CA PRO A 195 0.70 -8.07 -5.39
C PRO A 195 2.09 -8.24 -5.97
N LEU A 196 2.71 -9.40 -5.73
CA LEU A 196 3.96 -9.83 -6.31
C LEU A 196 3.75 -11.16 -7.06
N PRO A 197 4.61 -11.53 -8.02
CA PRO A 197 4.54 -12.85 -8.64
C PRO A 197 4.47 -13.98 -7.61
N LYS A 198 3.35 -14.72 -7.60
CA LYS A 198 3.03 -15.84 -6.67
C LYS A 198 3.07 -15.47 -5.18
N GLY A 199 2.84 -14.20 -4.85
CA GLY A 199 2.85 -13.70 -3.48
C GLY A 199 2.34 -12.28 -3.37
N ASN A 200 2.68 -11.62 -2.26
CA ASN A 200 2.50 -10.18 -2.10
C ASN A 200 3.51 -9.61 -1.11
N ALA A 201 3.69 -8.30 -1.16
CA ALA A 201 4.23 -7.50 -0.08
C ALA A 201 3.06 -6.83 0.63
N THR A 202 2.94 -7.06 1.93
CA THR A 202 1.86 -6.51 2.75
C THR A 202 2.47 -5.58 3.80
N VAL A 203 1.97 -4.35 3.85
CA VAL A 203 2.35 -3.35 4.86
C VAL A 203 1.16 -3.14 5.78
N ILE A 204 1.36 -3.38 7.07
CA ILE A 204 0.35 -3.13 8.11
C ILE A 204 0.78 -1.89 8.88
N LEU A 205 -0.10 -0.90 8.90
CA LEU A 205 0.11 0.42 9.45
C LEU A 205 -0.80 0.60 10.67
N LYS A 206 -0.18 0.67 11.85
CA LYS A 206 -0.89 0.98 13.10
C LYS A 206 -1.25 2.46 13.12
N PRO A 207 -2.54 2.81 13.26
CA PRO A 207 -2.97 4.20 13.28
C PRO A 207 -2.86 4.79 14.70
N SER A 208 -2.59 6.09 14.77
CA SER A 208 -2.63 6.91 15.97
C SER A 208 -2.88 8.37 15.60
N ILE A 209 -3.36 9.17 16.54
CA ILE A 209 -3.65 10.60 16.32
C ILE A 209 -2.57 11.44 16.98
N GLY A 210 -1.88 12.26 16.17
CA GLY A 210 -0.84 13.16 16.63
C GLY A 210 -1.38 14.40 17.36
N SER A 211 -0.48 15.21 17.90
CA SER A 211 -0.85 16.41 18.66
C SER A 211 -1.39 17.54 17.79
N ARG A 212 -1.13 17.51 16.48
CA ARG A 212 -1.61 18.51 15.52
C ARG A 212 -2.81 18.01 14.71
N HIS A 213 -3.66 17.19 15.32
CA HIS A 213 -4.87 16.64 14.71
C HIS A 213 -4.61 15.82 13.43
N GLU A 214 -3.42 15.24 13.33
CA GLU A 214 -2.91 14.47 12.19
C GLU A 214 -3.12 12.96 12.40
N LEU A 215 -3.37 12.22 11.31
CA LEU A 215 -3.35 10.76 11.34
C LEU A 215 -1.92 10.28 11.09
N ILE A 216 -1.38 9.52 12.05
CA ILE A 216 -0.08 8.88 11.96
C ILE A 216 -0.29 7.39 11.76
N LEU A 217 0.35 6.84 10.72
CA LEU A 217 0.32 5.45 10.32
C LEU A 217 1.74 4.89 10.44
N ASP A 218 1.94 3.97 11.37
CA ASP A 218 3.28 3.46 11.72
C ASP A 218 3.39 1.95 11.55
N SER A 219 4.46 1.51 10.90
CA SER A 219 4.74 0.10 10.62
C SER A 219 6.05 -0.38 11.30
N SER A 220 6.45 0.27 12.39
CA SER A 220 7.74 0.02 13.07
C SER A 220 7.70 -1.06 14.16
N GLY A 221 6.83 -2.07 14.00
CA GLY A 221 6.71 -3.21 14.91
C GLY A 221 8.04 -3.94 15.15
N LYS A 222 8.06 -4.83 16.15
CA LYS A 222 9.31 -5.46 16.60
C LYS A 222 9.37 -6.95 16.31
N LYS A 223 8.22 -7.61 16.16
CA LYS A 223 8.10 -9.04 15.92
C LYS A 223 6.98 -9.36 14.92
N PHE A 224 7.01 -10.58 14.41
CA PHE A 224 5.91 -11.14 13.62
C PHE A 224 4.61 -11.08 14.42
N GLY A 225 3.54 -10.58 13.82
CA GLY A 225 2.26 -10.31 14.49
C GLY A 225 2.06 -8.83 14.84
N ASP A 226 3.09 -7.99 14.73
CA ASP A 226 2.96 -6.54 14.91
C ASP A 226 2.65 -5.85 13.56
N ALA A 227 2.32 -4.56 13.60
CA ALA A 227 2.35 -3.72 12.41
C ALA A 227 3.75 -3.71 11.77
N GLY A 228 3.82 -3.70 10.44
CA GLY A 228 5.09 -3.76 9.73
C GLY A 228 5.01 -4.34 8.33
N PHE A 229 6.18 -4.63 7.76
CA PHE A 229 6.33 -5.12 6.40
C PHE A 229 6.47 -6.63 6.38
N TYR A 230 5.65 -7.29 5.57
CA TYR A 230 5.60 -8.73 5.41
C TYR A 230 5.68 -9.12 3.93
N PHE A 231 6.51 -10.10 3.61
CA PHE A 231 6.36 -10.84 2.36
C PHE A 231 5.50 -12.06 2.61
N LEU A 232 4.56 -12.33 1.71
CA LEU A 232 3.82 -13.58 1.66
C LEU A 232 4.06 -14.25 0.32
N LEU A 233 4.08 -15.58 0.32
CA LEU A 233 4.14 -16.37 -0.91
C LEU A 233 3.39 -17.69 -0.76
N LYS A 234 3.03 -18.27 -1.90
CA LYS A 234 2.59 -19.65 -2.03
C LYS A 234 3.67 -20.45 -2.76
N ASP A 235 4.19 -21.49 -2.12
CA ASP A 235 5.20 -22.35 -2.76
C ASP A 235 4.58 -23.30 -3.79
N SER A 236 5.43 -24.07 -4.48
CA SER A 236 4.99 -25.03 -5.51
C SER A 236 4.07 -26.14 -5.02
N LYS A 237 4.04 -26.40 -3.70
CA LYS A 237 3.16 -27.40 -3.07
C LYS A 237 1.89 -26.78 -2.51
N GLY A 238 1.71 -25.48 -2.68
CA GLY A 238 0.57 -24.74 -2.18
C GLY A 238 0.67 -24.33 -0.72
N ILE A 239 1.83 -24.49 -0.07
CA ILE A 239 2.05 -24.07 1.32
C ILE A 239 2.28 -22.55 1.34
N PHE A 240 1.64 -21.89 2.29
CA PHE A 240 1.80 -20.46 2.51
C PHE A 240 2.98 -20.18 3.44
N TRP A 241 3.76 -19.19 3.06
CA TRP A 241 4.89 -18.71 3.83
C TRP A 241 4.78 -17.21 4.05
N SER A 242 5.29 -16.74 5.17
CA SER A 242 5.47 -15.33 5.41
C SER A 242 6.82 -15.02 6.04
N GLN A 243 7.40 -13.89 5.64
CA GLN A 243 8.61 -13.35 6.22
C GLN A 243 8.39 -11.91 6.68
N TYR A 244 8.67 -11.65 7.95
CA TYR A 244 8.59 -10.32 8.54
C TYR A 244 9.91 -9.57 8.38
N VAL A 245 9.86 -8.37 7.81
CA VAL A 245 11.06 -7.57 7.51
C VAL A 245 11.24 -6.50 8.59
N LYS A 246 11.62 -6.93 9.80
CA LYS A 246 11.88 -6.07 10.96
C LYS A 246 12.72 -4.80 10.68
N PRO A 247 13.81 -4.83 9.90
CA PRO A 247 14.63 -3.63 9.74
C PRO A 247 13.98 -2.56 8.85
N PHE A 248 12.96 -2.91 8.06
CA PHE A 248 12.29 -1.98 7.16
C PHE A 248 11.04 -1.41 7.84
N THR A 249 11.03 -0.11 8.07
CA THR A 249 9.95 0.57 8.77
C THR A 249 9.48 1.78 7.97
N ASP A 250 8.17 1.98 7.94
CA ASP A 250 7.49 3.10 7.31
C ASP A 250 6.66 3.87 8.34
N GLN A 251 6.66 5.19 8.24
CA GLN A 251 5.78 6.08 8.97
C GLN A 251 5.20 7.12 8.01
N LEU A 252 3.87 7.19 7.95
CA LEU A 252 3.11 8.17 7.17
C LEU A 252 2.33 9.08 8.11
N VAL A 253 2.53 10.38 8.01
CA VAL A 253 1.80 11.40 8.77
C VAL A 253 0.96 12.22 7.79
N VAL A 254 -0.34 12.31 8.00
CA VAL A 254 -1.27 13.10 7.19
C VAL A 254 -1.96 14.13 8.07
N GLY A 255 -1.83 15.41 7.73
CA GLY A 255 -2.41 16.51 8.49
C GLY A 255 -2.77 17.70 7.61
N ASP A 256 -3.48 18.66 8.17
CA ASP A 256 -3.80 19.93 7.50
C ASP A 256 -2.61 20.89 7.54
N GLU A 257 -2.40 21.60 6.43
CA GLU A 257 -1.50 22.74 6.37
C GLU A 257 -1.97 23.75 5.31
N ASN A 258 -2.42 24.93 5.75
CA ASN A 258 -2.76 26.08 4.89
C ASN A 258 -3.69 25.70 3.71
N GLU A 259 -4.94 25.33 4.05
CA GLU A 259 -6.04 24.99 3.13
C GLU A 259 -5.91 23.67 2.36
N ASN A 260 -4.73 23.04 2.40
CA ASN A 260 -4.49 21.73 1.79
C ASN A 260 -4.12 20.70 2.85
N LEU A 261 -4.24 19.43 2.49
CA LEU A 261 -3.66 18.35 3.27
C LEU A 261 -2.20 18.17 2.85
N LYS A 262 -1.33 17.88 3.81
CA LYS A 262 0.01 17.38 3.54
C LYS A 262 0.19 16.00 4.12
N ALA A 263 0.86 15.15 3.35
CA ALA A 263 1.32 13.88 3.86
C ALA A 263 2.84 13.77 3.79
N LYS A 264 3.44 13.25 4.85
CA LYS A 264 4.87 13.00 4.94
C LYS A 264 5.10 11.54 5.25
N GLN A 265 5.73 10.83 4.32
CA GLN A 265 6.10 9.42 4.47
C GLN A 265 7.60 9.29 4.66
N THR A 266 8.03 8.54 5.67
CA THR A 266 9.45 8.32 5.96
C THR A 266 9.75 6.83 6.01
N LEU A 267 10.57 6.37 5.06
CA LEU A 267 11.07 5.01 5.02
C LEU A 267 12.43 4.93 5.71
N LYS A 268 12.60 3.93 6.58
CA LYS A 268 13.87 3.63 7.24
C LYS A 268 14.24 2.17 7.04
N LEU A 269 15.54 1.93 6.98
CA LEU A 269 16.14 0.61 6.99
C LEU A 269 17.21 0.58 8.09
N TRP A 270 17.12 -0.38 9.03
CA TRP A 270 17.95 -0.43 10.23
C TRP A 270 17.97 0.91 11.00
N ASN A 271 16.81 1.54 11.14
CA ASN A 271 16.62 2.87 11.76
C ASN A 271 17.28 4.05 11.03
N VAL A 272 17.93 3.82 9.89
CA VAL A 272 18.50 4.89 9.06
C VAL A 272 17.48 5.33 8.03
N LYS A 273 17.26 6.65 7.89
CA LYS A 273 16.35 7.22 6.89
C LYS A 273 16.87 6.92 5.48
N VAL A 274 16.06 6.22 4.70
CA VAL A 274 16.37 5.81 3.32
C VAL A 274 15.74 6.78 2.33
N ALA A 275 14.46 7.06 2.51
CA ALA A 275 13.69 7.94 1.63
C ALA A 275 12.62 8.70 2.41
N GLU A 276 12.27 9.87 1.91
CA GLU A 276 11.15 10.68 2.36
C GLU A 276 10.31 11.11 1.17
N PHE A 277 9.00 11.05 1.37
CA PHE A 277 8.01 11.45 0.39
C PHE A 277 7.18 12.54 1.03
N GLU A 278 7.00 13.62 0.30
CA GLU A 278 6.12 14.71 0.67
C GLU A 278 5.01 14.78 -0.37
N TYR A 279 3.77 14.75 0.09
CA TYR A 279 2.60 14.87 -0.74
C TYR A 279 1.88 16.17 -0.39
N VAL A 280 1.52 16.93 -1.41
CA VAL A 280 0.49 17.96 -1.30
C VAL A 280 -0.80 17.36 -1.83
N ILE A 281 -1.84 17.38 -1.01
CA ILE A 281 -3.11 16.72 -1.25
C ILE A 281 -4.17 17.81 -1.31
N THR A 282 -4.71 18.02 -2.51
CA THR A 282 -5.65 19.11 -2.79
C THR A 282 -6.99 18.53 -3.18
N LYS A 283 -8.09 19.10 -2.67
CA LYS A 283 -9.43 18.65 -3.05
C LYS A 283 -9.64 18.95 -4.53
N SER A 284 -10.07 17.96 -5.30
CA SER A 284 -10.47 18.14 -6.69
C SER A 284 -11.69 19.05 -6.73
N THR A 285 -11.55 20.23 -7.31
CA THR A 285 -12.69 21.03 -7.75
C THR A 285 -13.29 20.30 -8.95
N ASN A 286 -14.25 19.42 -8.72
CA ASN A 286 -15.11 18.99 -9.81
C ASN A 286 -15.89 20.23 -10.24
N ASP A 287 -15.52 20.82 -11.37
CA ASP A 287 -16.42 21.73 -12.07
C ASP A 287 -17.71 20.95 -12.28
N THR A 288 -18.75 21.32 -11.54
CA THR A 288 -20.12 20.98 -11.88
C THR A 288 -20.43 21.63 -13.21
N HIS A 289 -20.04 20.98 -14.30
CA HIS A 289 -20.71 21.15 -15.58
C HIS A 289 -22.10 20.52 -15.43
N ASN A 290 -23.00 21.33 -14.85
CA ASN A 290 -24.41 21.29 -15.15
C ASN A 290 -24.53 21.44 -16.67
N ASN A 291 -24.68 20.32 -17.39
CA ASN A 291 -25.34 20.37 -18.68
C ASN A 291 -26.83 20.52 -18.39
N VAL A 292 -27.29 21.76 -18.52
CA VAL A 292 -28.68 22.13 -18.79
C VAL A 292 -29.14 21.44 -20.07
#